data_AF-A0A059WQL4-F1
#
_entry.id   AF-A0A059WQL4-F1
#
_cell.length_a   1.000
_cell.length_b   1.000
_cell.length_c   1.000
_cell.angle_alpha   90.00
_cell.angle_beta   90.00
_cell.angle_gamma   90.00
#
_symmetry.space_group_name_H-M   'P 1'
#
loop_
_entity.id
_entity.type
_entity.pdbx_description
1 polymer ?
#
loop_
_entity_poly.entity_id
_entity_poly.type
_entity_poly.pdbx_seq_one_letter_code
_entity_poly.pdbx_strand_id
1 'polypeptide(L)'
;MIKMLHPKAYEALAQIKEEINQSFGFHEGIPRINYGPCGVFAKLFYDKWNALFSDKCHICFILTHTQDECDHVAIRLPSGELYDGGVGVHDENEHIPKFMIENMLNYDEQLLDKWSYGLDRTHQRFCPNFDRALVENIISTKLEALFKSIGSSAQ
;
A
#
# COMPACT_ATOMS: atom_id res chain seq x y z
N MET A 1 13.13 13.44 12.07
CA MET A 1 14.03 12.30 12.35
C MET A 1 13.32 11.08 11.79
N ILE A 2 13.86 10.43 10.76
CA ILE A 2 13.27 9.22 10.19
C ILE A 2 13.43 8.09 11.21
N LYS A 3 12.32 7.42 11.56
CA LYS A 3 12.33 6.34 12.55
C LYS A 3 12.33 5.01 11.80
N MET A 4 13.34 4.16 12.03
CA MET A 4 13.31 2.82 11.46
C MET A 4 12.11 2.04 11.99
N LEU A 5 11.46 1.25 11.13
CA LEU A 5 10.43 0.33 11.59
C LEU A 5 11.05 -0.81 12.38
N HIS A 6 10.26 -1.41 13.27
CA HIS A 6 10.66 -2.62 13.99
C HIS A 6 10.91 -3.77 12.99
N PRO A 7 11.92 -4.64 13.15
CA PRO A 7 12.19 -5.74 12.21
C PRO A 7 10.97 -6.61 11.87
N LYS A 8 10.18 -6.98 12.89
CA LYS A 8 8.90 -7.70 12.70
C LYS A 8 7.89 -6.98 11.78
N ALA A 9 7.95 -5.65 11.68
CA ALA A 9 7.10 -4.91 10.76
C ALA A 9 7.49 -5.22 9.31
N TYR A 10 8.79 -5.23 8.99
CA TYR A 10 9.26 -5.63 7.65
C TYR A 10 8.86 -7.08 7.32
N GLU A 11 8.96 -8.00 8.28
CA GLU A 11 8.50 -9.38 8.10
C GLU A 11 6.99 -9.45 7.80
N ALA A 12 6.16 -8.72 8.55
CA ALA A 12 4.72 -8.67 8.32
C ALA A 12 4.37 -8.06 6.95
N LEU A 13 5.04 -6.98 6.56
CA LEU A 13 4.87 -6.32 5.26
C LEU A 13 5.26 -7.24 4.10
N ALA A 14 6.35 -8.01 4.26
CA ALA A 14 6.77 -9.01 3.29
C ALA A 14 5.73 -10.14 3.15
N GLN A 15 5.18 -10.64 4.26
CA GLN A 15 4.13 -11.66 4.24
C GLN A 15 2.84 -11.16 3.58
N ILE A 16 2.42 -9.92 3.84
CA ILE A 16 1.25 -9.32 3.16
C ILE A 16 1.48 -9.31 1.65
N LYS A 17 2.64 -8.80 1.20
CA LYS A 17 3.02 -8.79 -0.22
C LYS A 17 2.99 -10.19 -0.83
N GLU A 18 3.58 -11.17 -0.15
CA GLU A 18 3.62 -12.56 -0.64
C GLU A 18 2.22 -13.15 -0.78
N GLU A 19 1.34 -12.99 0.20
CA GLU A 19 -0.03 -13.51 0.16
C GLU A 19 -0.88 -12.82 -0.90
N ILE A 20 -0.72 -11.50 -1.08
CA ILE A 20 -1.38 -10.74 -2.16
C ILE A 20 -0.92 -11.24 -3.53
N ASN A 21 0.39 -11.39 -3.73
CA ASN A 21 0.94 -11.90 -4.99
C ASN A 21 0.58 -13.35 -5.25
N GLN A 22 0.47 -14.20 -4.23
CA GLN A 22 -0.03 -15.57 -4.37
C GLN A 22 -1.51 -15.60 -4.76
N SER A 23 -2.32 -14.69 -4.21
CA SER A 23 -3.76 -14.64 -4.44
C SER A 23 -4.12 -14.16 -5.84
N PHE A 24 -3.42 -13.14 -6.34
CA PHE A 24 -3.76 -12.52 -7.63
C PHE A 24 -2.77 -12.85 -8.74
N GLY A 25 -1.51 -13.13 -8.42
CA GLY A 25 -0.48 -13.42 -9.41
C GLY A 25 0.00 -12.18 -10.17
N PHE A 26 0.54 -12.43 -11.36
CA PHE A 26 1.25 -11.45 -12.17
C PHE A 26 0.66 -11.35 -13.58
N HIS A 27 0.84 -10.20 -14.22
CA HIS A 27 0.61 -9.99 -15.65
C HIS A 27 1.88 -9.38 -16.24
N GLU A 28 2.50 -10.06 -17.22
CA GLU A 28 3.76 -9.60 -17.85
C GLU A 28 4.88 -9.29 -16.85
N GLY A 29 4.95 -10.06 -15.76
CA GLY A 29 5.96 -9.89 -14.69
C GLY A 29 5.62 -8.82 -13.65
N ILE A 30 4.53 -8.08 -13.81
CA ILE A 30 4.09 -7.04 -12.87
C ILE A 30 2.98 -7.60 -11.96
N PRO A 31 3.04 -7.35 -10.63
CA PRO A 31 1.98 -7.73 -9.69
C PRO A 31 0.60 -7.21 -10.11
N ARG A 32 -0.40 -8.08 -10.16
CA ARG A 32 -1.75 -7.66 -10.61
C ARG A 32 -2.42 -6.63 -9.72
N ILE A 33 -2.10 -6.64 -8.42
CA ILE A 33 -2.58 -5.62 -7.47
C ILE A 33 -2.13 -4.20 -7.86
N ASN A 34 -1.02 -4.07 -8.60
CA ASN A 34 -0.47 -2.78 -9.03
C ASN A 34 -1.09 -2.28 -10.34
N TYR A 35 -1.89 -3.10 -11.05
CA TYR A 35 -2.61 -2.71 -12.28
C TYR A 35 -4.02 -2.15 -12.02
N GLY A 36 -4.13 -1.30 -11.01
CA GLY A 36 -5.36 -0.56 -10.74
C GLY A 36 -6.01 -0.76 -9.38
N PRO A 37 -5.96 -1.96 -8.75
CA PRO A 37 -6.42 -2.13 -7.37
C PRO A 37 -5.56 -1.42 -6.32
N CYS A 38 -4.41 -0.85 -6.70
CA CYS A 38 -3.46 -0.19 -5.80
C CYS A 38 -4.09 0.87 -4.89
N GLY A 39 -5.02 1.66 -5.41
CA GLY A 39 -5.77 2.64 -4.61
C GLY A 39 -6.63 2.01 -3.52
N VAL A 40 -7.33 0.92 -3.85
CA VAL A 40 -8.16 0.17 -2.89
C VAL A 40 -7.27 -0.50 -1.84
N PHE A 41 -6.16 -1.11 -2.27
CA PHE A 41 -5.16 -1.67 -1.36
C PHE A 41 -4.62 -0.61 -0.41
N ALA A 42 -4.19 0.55 -0.94
CA ALA A 42 -3.64 1.65 -0.15
C ALA A 42 -4.66 2.15 0.89
N LYS A 43 -5.94 2.29 0.51
CA LYS A 43 -7.00 2.65 1.44
C LYS A 43 -7.12 1.66 2.60
N LEU A 44 -7.28 0.37 2.28
CA LEU A 44 -7.45 -0.68 3.28
C LEU A 44 -6.25 -0.77 4.23
N PHE A 45 -5.04 -0.65 3.68
CA PHE A 45 -3.81 -0.66 4.46
C PHE A 45 -3.72 0.57 5.36
N TYR A 46 -3.95 1.77 4.81
CA TYR A 46 -3.94 3.03 5.53
C TYR A 46 -4.91 3.01 6.71
N ASP A 47 -6.17 2.62 6.47
CA ASP A 47 -7.20 2.55 7.49
C ASP A 47 -6.79 1.61 8.63
N LYS A 48 -6.28 0.41 8.30
CA LYS A 48 -5.89 -0.58 9.30
C LYS A 48 -4.64 -0.19 10.08
N TRP A 49 -3.59 0.26 9.39
CA TRP A 49 -2.34 0.68 10.04
C TRP A 49 -2.61 1.84 10.98
N ASN A 50 -3.31 2.88 10.51
CA ASN A 50 -3.55 4.07 11.31
C ASN A 50 -4.57 3.86 12.43
N ALA A 51 -5.37 2.79 12.41
CA ALA A 51 -6.18 2.37 13.55
C ALA A 51 -5.33 1.68 14.65
N LEU A 52 -4.27 0.95 14.28
CA LEU A 52 -3.49 0.14 15.21
C LEU A 52 -2.26 0.88 15.78
N PHE A 53 -1.50 1.61 14.94
CA PHE A 53 -0.19 2.14 15.31
C PHE A 53 -0.23 3.65 15.57
N SER A 54 0.56 4.14 16.52
CA SER A 54 0.67 5.58 16.81
C SER A 54 1.46 6.32 15.72
N ASP A 55 2.52 5.70 15.21
CA ASP A 55 3.29 6.22 14.08
C ASP A 55 2.49 5.98 12.79
N LYS A 56 1.93 7.06 12.23
CA LYS A 56 1.01 7.00 11.10
C LYS A 56 1.73 6.83 9.77
N CYS A 57 1.11 6.10 8.85
CA CYS A 57 1.48 6.08 7.45
C CYS A 57 0.59 7.06 6.66
N HIS A 58 1.02 7.40 5.45
CA HIS A 58 0.26 8.25 4.53
C HIS A 58 0.10 7.55 3.18
N ILE A 59 -0.98 7.83 2.47
CA ILE A 59 -1.10 7.43 1.07
C ILE A 59 -0.28 8.41 0.23
N CYS A 60 0.38 7.93 -0.81
CA CYS A 60 1.08 8.75 -1.78
C CYS A 60 0.74 8.36 -3.21
N PHE A 61 0.75 9.36 -4.08
CA PHE A 61 0.48 9.21 -5.51
C PHE A 61 1.79 9.37 -6.29
N ILE A 62 2.12 8.38 -7.10
CA ILE A 62 3.24 8.41 -8.05
C ILE A 62 2.66 8.90 -9.36
N LEU A 63 2.93 10.17 -9.68
CA LEU A 63 2.30 10.92 -10.76
C LEU A 63 3.30 11.21 -11.88
N THR A 64 2.78 11.36 -13.10
CA THR A 64 3.53 12.05 -14.16
C THR A 64 3.88 13.47 -13.70
N HIS A 65 4.98 14.03 -14.21
CA HIS A 65 5.38 15.40 -13.87
C HIS A 65 4.34 16.46 -14.26
N THR A 66 3.52 16.17 -15.27
CA THR A 66 2.40 16.99 -15.71
C THR A 66 1.16 16.86 -14.83
N GLN A 67 1.13 15.87 -13.91
CA GLN A 67 0.00 15.57 -13.02
C GLN A 67 -1.32 15.38 -13.78
N ASP A 68 -1.25 14.77 -14.97
CA ASP A 68 -2.40 14.36 -15.75
C ASP A 68 -2.74 12.88 -15.54
N GLU A 69 -1.75 12.07 -15.15
CA GLU A 69 -1.90 10.65 -14.89
C GLU A 69 -1.24 10.25 -13.56
N CYS A 70 -1.90 9.36 -12.83
CA CYS A 70 -1.32 8.60 -11.74
C CYS A 70 -0.85 7.24 -12.27
N ASP A 71 0.44 6.97 -12.13
CA ASP A 71 1.07 5.69 -12.47
C ASP A 71 0.75 4.66 -11.38
N HIS A 72 0.89 5.04 -10.11
CA HIS A 72 0.67 4.13 -9.00
C HIS A 72 0.27 4.84 -7.70
N VAL A 73 -0.49 4.16 -6.84
CA VAL A 73 -0.83 4.60 -5.49
C VAL A 73 -0.12 3.70 -4.50
N ALA A 74 0.69 4.28 -3.62
CA ALA A 74 1.49 3.56 -2.63
C ALA A 74 1.25 4.13 -1.21
N ILE A 75 1.89 3.50 -0.23
CA ILE A 75 1.92 3.94 1.17
C ILE A 75 3.30 4.46 1.50
N ARG A 76 3.37 5.66 2.08
CA ARG A 76 4.55 6.17 2.77
C ARG A 76 4.54 5.68 4.21
N LEU A 77 5.49 4.81 4.55
CA LEU A 77 5.66 4.29 5.91
C LEU A 77 6.29 5.33 6.84
N PRO A 78 6.17 5.18 8.18
CA PRO A 78 6.87 6.02 9.14
C PRO A 78 8.40 6.06 8.98
N SER A 79 8.99 5.03 8.37
CA SER A 79 10.41 4.99 8.00
C SER A 79 10.75 5.84 6.78
N GLY A 80 9.77 6.46 6.12
CA GLY A 80 9.97 7.22 4.89
C GLY A 80 10.03 6.35 3.62
N GLU A 81 10.20 5.03 3.77
CA GLU A 81 10.11 4.08 2.66
C GLU A 81 8.70 4.01 2.08
N LEU A 82 8.61 3.58 0.82
CA LEU A 82 7.35 3.28 0.16
C LEU A 82 6.94 1.82 0.38
N TYR A 83 5.65 1.56 0.31
CA TYR A 83 5.08 0.23 0.39
C TYR A 83 3.84 0.09 -0.50
N ASP A 84 3.78 -1.01 -1.24
CA ASP A 84 2.58 -1.45 -1.94
C ASP A 84 2.41 -2.98 -1.84
N GLY A 85 1.23 -3.47 -2.22
CA GLY A 85 0.86 -4.88 -2.07
C GLY A 85 1.56 -5.83 -3.05
N GLY A 86 2.24 -5.31 -4.07
CA GLY A 86 2.91 -6.07 -5.12
C GLY A 86 4.42 -6.14 -4.96
N VAL A 87 5.09 -4.98 -4.90
CA VAL A 87 6.55 -4.85 -4.77
C VAL A 87 6.98 -5.09 -3.32
N GLY A 88 6.19 -4.61 -2.36
CA GLY A 88 6.53 -4.58 -0.95
C GLY A 88 7.25 -3.28 -0.57
N VAL A 89 8.10 -3.33 0.44
CA VAL A 89 8.86 -2.15 0.90
C VAL A 89 9.95 -1.83 -0.10
N HIS A 90 10.03 -0.56 -0.53
CA HIS A 90 10.97 -0.11 -1.55
C HIS A 90 11.31 1.38 -1.40
N ASP A 91 12.35 1.81 -2.12
CA ASP A 91 12.86 3.19 -2.05
C ASP A 91 12.19 4.08 -3.11
N GLU A 92 11.99 5.35 -2.80
CA GLU A 92 11.38 6.31 -3.74
C GLU A 92 12.24 6.61 -4.98
N ASN A 93 13.55 6.36 -4.88
CA ASN A 93 14.48 6.46 -6.01
C ASN A 93 14.18 5.46 -7.12
N GLU A 94 13.32 4.46 -6.89
CA GLU A 94 12.82 3.59 -7.96
C GLU A 94 11.85 4.30 -8.92
N HIS A 95 11.23 5.40 -8.46
CA HIS A 95 10.26 6.19 -9.24
C HIS A 95 10.86 7.51 -9.75
N ILE A 96 11.76 8.10 -8.98
CA ILE A 96 12.43 9.36 -9.31
C ILE A 96 13.64 9.10 -10.22
N PRO A 97 13.92 9.94 -11.23
CA PRO A 97 13.24 11.20 -11.58
C PRO A 97 12.12 11.03 -12.61
N LYS A 98 11.73 9.80 -12.95
CA LYS A 98 10.73 9.55 -14.00
C LYS A 98 9.35 10.10 -13.61
N PHE A 99 9.01 9.99 -12.33
CA PHE A 99 7.76 10.45 -11.75
C PHE A 99 8.01 11.45 -10.61
N MET A 100 6.95 12.12 -10.20
CA MET A 100 6.90 12.85 -8.95
C MET A 100 6.02 12.12 -7.94
N ILE A 101 6.31 12.29 -6.64
CA ILE A 101 5.53 11.66 -5.57
C ILE A 101 4.85 12.74 -4.74
N GLU A 102 3.53 12.67 -4.66
CA GLU A 102 2.71 13.55 -3.83
C GLU A 102 2.18 12.78 -2.61
N ASN A 103 2.41 13.31 -1.40
CA ASN A 103 1.93 12.69 -0.16
C ASN A 103 0.58 13.28 0.25
N MET A 104 -0.42 12.42 0.45
CA MET A 104 -1.71 12.77 1.03
C MET A 104 -1.59 12.84 2.56
N LEU A 105 -1.02 13.94 3.07
CA LEU A 105 -0.75 14.10 4.50
C LEU A 105 -2.03 14.12 5.35
N ASN A 106 -3.08 14.76 4.81
CA ASN A 106 -4.44 14.70 5.35
C ASN A 106 -5.27 13.83 4.41
N TYR A 107 -5.99 12.85 4.96
CA TYR A 107 -6.82 11.96 4.16
C TYR A 107 -7.91 12.74 3.40
N ASP A 108 -7.96 12.54 2.09
CA ASP A 108 -8.97 13.08 1.18
C ASP A 108 -9.47 11.93 0.29
N GLU A 109 -10.71 11.49 0.54
CA GLU A 109 -11.32 10.38 -0.20
C GLU A 109 -11.53 10.72 -1.68
N GLN A 110 -11.87 11.97 -2.00
CA GLN A 110 -12.11 12.37 -3.39
C GLN A 110 -10.81 12.40 -4.18
N LEU A 111 -9.73 12.88 -3.56
CA LEU A 111 -8.40 12.86 -4.16
C LEU A 111 -7.92 11.42 -4.41
N LEU A 112 -8.11 10.54 -3.43
CA LEU A 112 -7.80 9.12 -3.58
C LEU A 112 -8.62 8.46 -4.68
N ASP A 113 -9.94 8.71 -4.73
CA ASP A 113 -10.82 8.17 -5.76
C ASP A 113 -10.40 8.62 -7.16
N LYS A 114 -10.10 9.93 -7.32
CA LYS A 114 -9.57 10.51 -8.56
C LYS A 114 -8.32 9.77 -9.03
N TRP A 115 -7.29 9.67 -8.19
CA TRP A 115 -6.01 9.09 -8.59
C TRP A 115 -6.02 7.57 -8.68
N SER A 116 -7.01 6.92 -8.06
CA SER A 116 -7.29 5.49 -8.23
C SER A 116 -8.11 5.19 -9.48
N TYR A 117 -8.59 6.24 -10.18
CA TYR A 117 -9.55 6.18 -11.28
C TYR A 117 -10.87 5.49 -10.90
N GLY A 118 -11.31 5.68 -9.66
CA GLY A 118 -12.49 5.06 -9.05
C GLY A 118 -12.14 3.92 -8.09
N LEU A 119 -12.51 4.05 -6.82
CA LEU A 119 -12.31 3.04 -5.76
C LEU A 119 -13.29 1.87 -5.85
N ASP A 120 -14.46 2.09 -6.45
CA ASP A 120 -15.49 1.06 -6.63
C ASP A 120 -15.46 0.43 -8.05
N ARG A 121 -14.43 0.72 -8.84
CA ARG A 121 -14.31 0.18 -10.19
C ARG A 121 -14.02 -1.32 -10.17
N THR A 122 -14.40 -2.00 -11.25
CA THR A 122 -13.97 -3.38 -11.47
C THR A 122 -12.63 -3.43 -12.21
N HIS A 123 -11.83 -4.46 -11.95
CA HIS A 123 -10.46 -4.59 -12.50
C HIS A 123 -10.33 -5.70 -13.56
N GLN A 124 -11.36 -5.86 -14.40
CA GLN A 124 -11.50 -6.99 -15.32
C GLN A 124 -10.32 -7.22 -16.27
N ARG A 125 -9.61 -6.15 -16.68
CA ARG A 125 -8.53 -6.25 -17.67
C ARG A 125 -7.29 -6.94 -17.11
N PHE A 126 -6.81 -6.51 -15.95
CA PHE A 126 -5.50 -6.91 -15.44
C PHE A 126 -5.53 -7.59 -14.07
N CYS A 127 -6.62 -7.45 -13.31
CA CYS A 127 -6.84 -8.16 -12.04
C CYS A 127 -8.29 -8.64 -11.94
N PRO A 128 -8.76 -9.51 -12.86
CA PRO A 128 -10.18 -9.88 -12.96
C PRO A 128 -10.74 -10.57 -11.71
N ASN A 129 -9.88 -11.23 -10.93
CA ASN A 129 -10.25 -11.92 -9.70
C ASN A 129 -9.95 -11.09 -8.45
N PHE A 130 -9.84 -9.76 -8.57
CA PHE A 130 -9.64 -8.90 -7.41
C PHE A 130 -10.80 -9.05 -6.43
N ASP A 131 -10.48 -9.32 -5.17
CA ASP A 131 -11.43 -9.46 -4.07
C ASP A 131 -11.03 -8.53 -2.93
N ARG A 132 -11.83 -7.49 -2.73
CA ARG A 132 -11.62 -6.48 -1.69
C ARG A 132 -11.63 -7.10 -0.29
N ALA A 133 -12.54 -8.03 -0.02
CA ALA A 133 -12.70 -8.65 1.29
C ALA A 133 -11.51 -9.55 1.62
N LEU A 134 -11.00 -10.28 0.62
CA LEU A 134 -9.77 -11.07 0.77
C LEU A 134 -8.57 -10.17 1.12
N VAL A 135 -8.39 -9.06 0.39
CA VAL A 135 -7.29 -8.10 0.65
C VAL A 135 -7.40 -7.52 2.07
N GLU A 136 -8.60 -7.08 2.46
CA GLU A 136 -8.86 -6.55 3.80
C GLU A 136 -8.53 -7.57 4.90
N ASN A 137 -8.90 -8.84 4.68
CA ASN A 137 -8.61 -9.92 5.62
C ASN A 137 -7.11 -10.21 5.73
N ILE A 138 -6.37 -10.26 4.62
CA ILE A 138 -4.91 -10.45 4.61
C ILE A 138 -4.22 -9.33 5.41
N ILE A 139 -4.53 -8.07 5.07
CA ILE A 139 -3.97 -6.89 5.74
C ILE A 139 -4.30 -6.93 7.24
N SER A 140 -5.57 -7.12 7.58
CA SER A 140 -6.03 -7.07 8.97
C SER A 140 -5.37 -8.15 9.82
N THR A 141 -5.34 -9.39 9.33
CA THR A 141 -4.77 -10.53 10.05
C THR A 141 -3.29 -10.28 10.39
N LYS A 142 -2.52 -9.82 9.40
CA LYS A 142 -1.07 -9.62 9.56
C LYS A 142 -0.74 -8.41 10.44
N LEU A 143 -1.42 -7.28 10.25
CA LEU A 143 -1.17 -6.09 11.04
C LEU A 143 -1.63 -6.24 12.50
N GLU A 144 -2.73 -6.96 12.76
CA GLU A 144 -3.14 -7.27 14.13
C GLU A 144 -2.16 -8.21 14.85
N ALA A 145 -1.66 -9.23 14.15
CA ALA A 145 -0.64 -10.13 14.69
C ALA A 145 0.66 -9.36 15.00
N LEU A 146 1.08 -8.47 14.09
CA LEU A 146 2.21 -7.56 14.31
C LEU A 146 1.98 -6.70 15.56
N PHE A 147 0.84 -6.02 15.64
CA PHE A 147 0.48 -5.12 16.76
C PHE A 147 0.56 -5.85 18.10
N LYS A 148 -0.02 -7.05 18.20
CA LYS A 148 0.09 -7.90 19.40
C LYS A 148 1.54 -8.27 19.70
N SER A 149 2.32 -8.65 18.69
CA SER A 149 3.69 -9.12 18.86
C SER A 149 4.68 -8.03 19.32
N ILE A 150 4.42 -6.76 18.97
CA ILE A 150 5.24 -5.62 19.39
C ILE A 150 4.73 -5.01 20.71
N GLY A 151 3.41 -5.05 20.95
CA GLY A 151 2.79 -4.56 22.18
C GLY A 151 3.05 -5.46 23.40
N SER A 152 3.14 -6.78 23.19
CA SER A 152 3.46 -7.75 24.26
C SER A 152 4.93 -7.74 24.70
N SER A 153 5.78 -6.91 24.10
CA SER A 153 7.20 -6.78 24.47
C SER A 153 7.44 -5.76 25.60
N ALA A 154 6.37 -5.22 26.19
CA ALA A 154 6.41 -4.17 27.21
C ALA A 154 5.82 -4.60 28.58
N GLN A 155 5.74 -5.91 28.86
CA GLN A 155 5.37 -6.44 30.18
C GLN A 155 6.49 -7.30 30.77
#